data_AF-A0A493SXS6-F1
#
_entry.id   AF-A0A493SXS6-F1
#
_cell.length_a   1.000
_cell.length_b   1.000
_cell.length_c   1.000
_cell.angle_alpha   90.00
_cell.angle_beta   90.00
_cell.angle_gamma   90.00
#
_symmetry.space_group_name_H-M   'P 1'
#
loop_
_entity.id
_entity.type
_entity.pdbx_description
1 polymer ?
#
loop_
_entity_poly.entity_id
_entity_poly.type
_entity_poly.pdbx_seq_one_letter_code
_entity_poly.pdbx_strand_id
1 'polypeptide(L)'
;MAVPVLVAVLAAVLAGAGAQCPTASDLRGVNGTRVCAELFTDDSPYYDQCCGGKSLVVECGADAPYVPWEWSGSVSSLVVGPRCQLTVWSLPGKHGKMKRFGAGAVPRLQEVRRGLFGNWNNAIRGYYCQCN
;
A
#
# COMPACT_ATOMS: atom_id res chain seq x y z
N MET A 1 38.14 1.69 -42.22
CA MET A 1 37.55 1.04 -41.03
C MET A 1 37.14 2.15 -40.08
N ALA A 2 35.85 2.45 -39.97
CA ALA A 2 35.34 3.38 -38.96
C ALA A 2 33.92 2.92 -38.61
N VAL A 3 33.75 2.44 -37.38
CA VAL A 3 32.49 1.95 -36.83
C VAL A 3 31.77 3.16 -36.22
N PRO A 4 30.52 3.48 -36.60
CA PRO A 4 29.78 4.52 -35.90
C PRO A 4 29.24 3.92 -34.60
N VAL A 5 29.73 4.44 -33.47
CA VAL A 5 29.22 4.10 -32.14
C VAL A 5 27.82 4.68 -32.00
N LEU A 6 26.80 3.83 -32.12
CA LEU A 6 25.41 4.15 -31.76
C LEU A 6 25.32 4.26 -30.24
N VAL A 7 25.35 5.48 -29.73
CA VAL A 7 25.02 5.78 -28.34
C VAL A 7 23.49 5.75 -28.22
N ALA A 8 22.94 4.60 -27.84
CA ALA A 8 21.54 4.48 -27.45
C ALA A 8 21.36 5.15 -26.08
N VAL A 9 20.88 6.40 -26.10
CA VAL A 9 20.41 7.06 -24.88
C VAL A 9 19.10 6.39 -24.47
N LEU A 10 19.19 5.41 -23.57
CA LEU A 10 18.05 4.93 -22.81
C LEU A 10 17.58 6.08 -21.91
N ALA A 11 16.58 6.82 -22.36
CA ALA A 11 15.82 7.71 -21.49
C ALA A 11 15.04 6.83 -20.51
N ALA A 12 15.65 6.56 -19.35
CA ALA A 12 14.93 6.04 -18.20
C ALA A 12 13.88 7.08 -17.83
N VAL A 13 12.62 6.79 -18.15
CA VAL A 13 11.47 7.57 -17.69
C VAL A 13 11.33 7.31 -16.19
N LEU A 14 12.15 7.99 -15.40
CA LEU A 14 11.86 8.22 -14.00
C LEU A 14 10.61 9.10 -13.98
N ALA A 15 9.45 8.45 -13.97
CA ALA A 15 8.19 9.08 -13.60
C ALA A 15 8.25 9.42 -12.09
N GLY A 16 9.12 10.37 -11.74
CA GLY A 16 9.02 11.15 -10.53
C GLY A 16 7.94 12.21 -10.74
N ALA A 17 6.68 11.78 -10.89
CA ALA A 17 5.55 12.63 -10.55
C ALA A 17 5.42 12.55 -9.03
N GLY A 18 5.22 13.68 -8.34
CA GLY A 18 4.77 13.65 -6.94
C GLY A 18 3.45 12.89 -6.89
N ALA A 19 3.52 11.59 -6.61
CA ALA A 19 2.42 10.70 -6.93
C ALA A 19 1.44 10.71 -5.76
N GLN A 20 0.39 11.51 -5.91
CA GLN A 20 -0.91 11.17 -5.36
C GLN A 20 -1.09 9.66 -5.44
N CYS A 21 -1.44 9.06 -4.30
CA CYS A 21 -1.61 7.62 -4.16
C CYS A 21 -2.23 6.98 -5.40
N PRO A 22 -1.74 5.82 -5.86
CA PRO A 22 -2.29 5.16 -7.03
C PRO A 22 -3.80 5.02 -6.86
N THR A 23 -4.56 5.21 -7.93
CA THR A 23 -5.99 5.00 -7.81
C THR A 23 -6.25 3.51 -7.63
N ALA A 24 -7.39 3.17 -7.01
CA ALA A 24 -7.77 1.77 -6.82
C ALA A 24 -7.70 0.96 -8.13
N SER A 25 -8.08 1.58 -9.26
CA SER A 25 -8.10 0.96 -10.59
C SER A 25 -6.71 0.70 -11.18
N ASP A 26 -5.68 1.42 -10.70
CA ASP A 26 -4.30 1.31 -11.18
C ASP A 26 -3.55 0.15 -10.52
N LEU A 27 -4.09 -0.41 -9.42
CA LEU A 27 -3.50 -1.56 -8.74
C LEU A 27 -3.52 -2.79 -9.65
N ARG A 28 -2.36 -3.12 -10.21
CA ARG A 28 -2.12 -4.23 -11.14
C ARG A 28 -0.92 -5.04 -10.63
N GLY A 29 -1.09 -6.35 -10.46
CA GLY A 29 0.01 -7.22 -10.09
C GLY A 29 0.97 -7.41 -11.26
N VAL A 30 2.26 -7.62 -10.97
CA VAL A 30 3.31 -7.80 -11.97
C VAL A 30 3.07 -9.04 -12.85
N ASN A 31 2.26 -10.00 -12.39
CA ASN A 31 1.91 -11.24 -13.08
C ASN A 31 0.44 -11.32 -13.51
N GLY A 32 -0.28 -10.19 -13.60
CA GLY A 32 -1.71 -10.18 -13.93
C GLY A 32 -2.63 -10.70 -12.81
N THR A 33 -2.07 -11.00 -11.63
CA THR A 33 -2.85 -11.28 -10.42
C THR A 33 -3.58 -10.02 -9.96
N ARG A 34 -4.84 -10.19 -9.52
CA ARG A 34 -5.66 -9.09 -8.99
C ARG A 34 -5.08 -8.65 -7.65
N VAL A 35 -4.52 -7.44 -7.62
CA VAL A 35 -4.08 -6.79 -6.38
C VAL A 35 -5.31 -6.33 -5.61
N CYS A 36 -5.37 -6.71 -4.34
CA CYS A 36 -6.46 -6.37 -3.45
C CYS A 36 -6.19 -5.07 -2.69
N ALA A 37 -4.95 -4.90 -2.23
CA ALA A 37 -4.50 -3.65 -1.64
C ALA A 37 -2.99 -3.48 -1.80
N GLU A 38 -2.52 -2.25 -1.66
CA GLU A 38 -1.11 -1.93 -1.52
C GLU A 38 -0.94 -1.06 -0.27
N LEU A 39 0.02 -1.42 0.59
CA LEU A 39 0.30 -0.74 1.85
C LEU A 39 1.65 -0.03 1.74
N PHE A 40 1.76 1.20 2.24
CA PHE A 40 2.99 1.99 2.16
C PHE A 40 3.44 2.45 3.54
N THR A 41 4.75 2.71 3.68
CA THR A 41 5.37 3.06 4.97
C THR A 41 5.70 4.54 5.15
N ASP A 42 5.68 5.34 4.09
CA ASP A 42 6.07 6.74 4.18
C ASP A 42 4.93 7.59 4.76
N ASP A 43 5.24 8.38 5.79
CA ASP A 43 4.33 9.34 6.39
C ASP A 43 4.87 10.74 6.08
N SER A 44 4.21 11.46 5.17
CA SER A 44 4.60 12.81 4.78
C SER A 44 3.55 13.83 5.23
N PRO A 45 3.95 15.07 5.58
CA PRO A 45 2.99 16.16 5.73
C PRO A 45 2.30 16.52 4.40
N TYR A 46 2.87 16.13 3.26
CA TYR A 46 2.33 16.36 1.92
C TYR A 46 1.60 15.12 1.41
N TYR A 47 0.31 15.26 1.08
CA TYR A 47 -0.56 14.13 0.70
C TYR A 47 -0.09 13.37 -0.55
N ASP A 48 0.57 14.05 -1.48
CA ASP A 48 1.16 13.50 -2.70
C ASP A 48 2.45 12.70 -2.47
N GLN A 49 2.91 12.61 -1.22
CA GLN A 49 4.14 11.89 -0.85
C GLN A 49 3.87 10.75 0.15
N CYS A 50 2.62 10.52 0.56
CA CYS A 50 2.31 9.50 1.57
C CYS A 50 2.27 8.06 1.02
N CYS A 51 2.03 7.87 -0.28
CA CYS A 51 2.03 6.55 -0.91
C CYS A 51 3.40 6.26 -1.55
N GLY A 52 4.45 6.46 -0.76
CA GLY A 52 5.85 6.27 -1.15
C GLY A 52 6.57 5.23 -0.28
N GLY A 53 7.88 5.16 -0.43
CA GLY A 53 8.75 4.32 0.38
C GLY A 53 8.62 2.83 0.06
N LYS A 54 8.66 2.00 1.11
CA LYS A 54 8.45 0.56 0.95
C LYS A 54 6.96 0.29 0.74
N SER A 55 6.63 -0.48 -0.29
CA SER A 55 5.28 -0.97 -0.50
C SER A 55 5.15 -2.47 -0.25
N LEU A 56 4.00 -2.88 0.26
CA LEU A 56 3.58 -4.28 0.39
C LEU A 56 2.34 -4.49 -0.47
N VAL A 57 2.50 -5.27 -1.53
CA VAL A 57 1.40 -5.68 -2.40
C VAL A 57 0.65 -6.84 -1.76
N VAL A 58 -0.65 -6.68 -1.58
CA VAL A 58 -1.55 -7.67 -0.98
C VAL A 58 -2.45 -8.24 -2.07
N GLU A 59 -2.34 -9.54 -2.32
CA GLU A 59 -3.15 -10.24 -3.32
C GLU A 59 -4.59 -10.47 -2.83
N CYS A 60 -5.50 -10.70 -3.78
CA CYS A 60 -6.86 -11.12 -3.47
C CYS A 60 -6.86 -12.47 -2.71
N GLY A 61 -7.56 -12.52 -1.58
CA GLY A 61 -7.61 -13.71 -0.72
C GLY A 61 -6.43 -13.82 0.25
N ALA A 62 -5.44 -12.92 0.17
CA ALA A 62 -4.28 -12.96 1.05
C ALA A 62 -4.70 -12.75 2.50
N ASP A 63 -4.26 -13.69 3.35
CA ASP A 63 -4.54 -13.72 4.77
C ASP A 63 -3.23 -13.81 5.55
N ALA A 64 -2.87 -12.73 6.23
CA ALA A 64 -1.67 -12.66 7.05
C ALA A 64 -2.06 -12.30 8.50
N PRO A 65 -2.20 -13.31 9.38
CA PRO A 65 -2.36 -13.08 10.81
C PRO A 65 -1.16 -12.35 11.43
N TYR A 66 0.02 -12.49 10.81
CA TYR A 66 1.27 -11.85 11.20
C TYR A 66 1.86 -11.13 9.99
N VAL A 67 1.89 -9.79 10.04
CA VAL A 67 2.53 -8.97 9.00
C VAL A 67 4.04 -9.17 9.07
N PRO A 68 4.76 -9.26 7.94
CA PRO A 68 6.21 -9.39 7.98
C PRO A 68 6.84 -8.19 8.70
N TRP A 69 7.94 -8.44 9.41
CA TRP A 69 8.50 -7.50 10.40
C TRP A 69 8.78 -6.10 9.83
N GLU A 70 9.15 -6.00 8.54
CA GLU A 70 9.45 -4.73 7.88
C GLU A 70 8.25 -3.79 7.72
N TRP A 71 7.02 -4.34 7.69
CA TRP A 71 5.79 -3.57 7.54
C TRP A 71 4.93 -3.57 8.82
N SER A 72 5.20 -4.48 9.74
CA SER A 72 4.46 -4.60 10.99
C SER A 72 4.56 -3.29 11.78
N GLY A 73 3.43 -2.57 11.84
CA GLY A 73 3.30 -1.25 12.46
C GLY A 73 4.25 -0.21 11.93
N SER A 74 4.53 -0.26 10.64
CA SER A 74 5.19 0.81 9.89
C SER A 74 4.30 1.34 8.76
N VAL A 75 3.12 0.74 8.55
CA VAL A 75 2.18 1.18 7.51
C VAL A 75 1.50 2.49 7.92
N SER A 76 1.64 3.50 7.07
CA SER A 76 1.14 4.86 7.25
C SER A 76 0.03 5.23 6.25
N SER A 77 0.00 4.57 5.09
CA SER A 77 -1.00 4.79 4.06
C SER A 77 -1.31 3.48 3.33
N LEU A 78 -2.46 3.43 2.64
CA LEU A 78 -2.89 2.26 1.89
C LEU A 78 -3.80 2.62 0.73
N VAL A 79 -3.86 1.75 -0.27
CA VAL A 79 -4.84 1.79 -1.34
C VAL A 79 -5.50 0.43 -1.46
N VAL A 80 -6.83 0.39 -1.54
CA VAL A 80 -7.60 -0.84 -1.76
C VAL A 80 -8.18 -0.83 -3.16
N GLY A 81 -8.02 -1.94 -3.88
CA GLY A 81 -8.48 -2.11 -5.25
C GLY A 81 -10.01 -2.15 -5.38
N PRO A 82 -10.53 -1.99 -6.61
CA PRO A 82 -11.96 -2.06 -6.88
C PRO A 82 -12.51 -3.45 -6.55
N ARG A 83 -13.73 -3.48 -5.99
CA ARG A 83 -14.41 -4.71 -5.53
C ARG A 83 -13.62 -5.50 -4.47
N CYS A 84 -12.68 -4.85 -3.79
CA CYS A 84 -11.93 -5.44 -2.71
C CYS A 84 -12.23 -4.75 -1.37
N GLN A 85 -12.04 -5.50 -0.30
CA GLN A 85 -12.14 -5.03 1.08
C GLN A 85 -10.95 -5.57 1.86
N LEU A 86 -10.18 -4.66 2.45
CA LEU A 86 -9.07 -4.97 3.33
C LEU A 86 -9.54 -4.88 4.78
N THR A 87 -9.44 -5.98 5.52
CA THR A 87 -9.60 -5.99 6.97
C THR A 87 -8.23 -6.00 7.63
N VAL A 88 -8.02 -5.13 8.62
CA VAL A 88 -6.76 -5.05 9.36
C VAL A 88 -6.98 -5.16 10.85
N TRP A 89 -5.95 -5.62 11.56
CA TRP A 89 -5.93 -5.80 13.00
C TRP A 89 -4.76 -5.08 13.64
N SER A 90 -4.99 -4.60 14.87
CA SER A 90 -4.00 -3.82 15.61
C SER A 90 -2.98 -4.65 16.37
N LEU A 91 -3.25 -5.93 16.60
CA LEU A 91 -2.36 -6.87 17.27
C LEU A 91 -2.12 -8.10 16.39
N PRO A 92 -0.95 -8.76 16.52
CA PRO A 92 -0.65 -9.99 15.79
C PRO A 92 -1.66 -11.12 16.06
N GLY A 93 -1.77 -12.06 15.13
CA GLY A 93 -2.72 -13.17 15.22
C GLY A 93 -4.17 -12.73 15.04
N LYS A 94 -4.42 -11.58 14.39
CA LYS A 94 -5.76 -10.98 14.19
C LYS A 94 -6.51 -10.61 15.48
N HIS A 95 -5.78 -10.08 16.46
CA HIS A 95 -6.36 -9.63 17.73
C HIS A 95 -6.49 -8.10 17.81
N GLY A 96 -7.09 -7.62 18.90
CA GLY A 96 -7.18 -6.19 19.21
C GLY A 96 -8.29 -5.48 18.44
N LYS A 97 -8.05 -4.23 18.03
CA LYS A 97 -8.99 -3.44 17.24
C LYS A 97 -8.93 -3.88 15.79
N MET A 98 -10.09 -3.91 15.14
CA MET A 98 -10.25 -4.25 13.73
C MET A 98 -10.79 -3.04 12.96
N LYS A 99 -10.35 -2.85 11.71
CA LYS A 99 -10.93 -1.89 10.78
C LYS A 99 -11.06 -2.51 9.40
N ARG A 100 -12.13 -2.16 8.70
CA ARG A 100 -12.36 -2.51 7.30
C ARG A 100 -12.18 -1.26 6.45
N PHE A 101 -11.40 -1.41 5.37
CA PHE A 101 -11.20 -0.42 4.32
C PHE A 101 -11.82 -0.98 3.04
N GLY A 102 -12.71 -0.19 2.42
CA GLY A 102 -13.22 -0.49 1.08
C GLY A 102 -12.32 0.10 0.01
N ALA A 103 -12.68 -0.14 -1.26
CA ALA A 103 -12.00 0.41 -2.42
C ALA A 103 -11.72 1.91 -2.30
N GLY A 104 -10.49 2.32 -2.62
CA GLY A 104 -10.05 3.72 -2.56
C GLY A 104 -8.68 3.88 -1.92
N ALA A 105 -8.14 5.10 -2.01
CA ALA A 105 -6.89 5.48 -1.36
C ALA A 105 -7.14 6.08 0.03
N VAL A 106 -6.31 5.69 0.99
CA VAL A 106 -6.25 6.25 2.33
C VAL A 106 -4.82 6.75 2.54
N PRO A 107 -4.52 8.00 2.13
CA PRO A 107 -3.17 8.54 2.15
C PRO A 107 -2.63 8.72 3.57
N ARG A 108 -3.48 8.87 4.60
CA ARG A 108 -3.03 9.10 5.97
C ARG A 108 -3.85 8.29 6.97
N LEU A 109 -3.28 7.19 7.44
CA LEU A 109 -3.86 6.40 8.53
C LEU A 109 -3.87 7.16 9.87
N GLN A 110 -3.08 8.24 9.99
CA GLN A 110 -3.11 9.14 11.13
C GLN A 110 -4.47 9.80 11.35
N GLU A 111 -5.24 9.99 10.28
CA GLU A 111 -6.59 10.59 10.31
C GLU A 111 -7.67 9.55 10.61
N VAL A 112 -7.35 8.26 10.47
CA VAL A 112 -8.28 7.18 10.71
C VAL A 112 -8.25 6.79 12.18
N ARG A 113 -9.29 7.14 12.93
CA ARG A 113 -9.38 6.85 14.38
C ARG A 113 -9.37 5.35 14.68
N ARG A 114 -8.64 4.96 15.73
CA ARG A 114 -8.56 3.59 16.28
C ARG A 114 -9.10 3.57 17.71
N GLY A 115 -10.37 3.91 17.87
CA GLY A 115 -11.03 4.04 19.16
C GLY A 115 -10.93 5.45 19.74
N LEU A 116 -10.98 5.56 21.07
CA LEU A 116 -11.01 6.86 21.77
C LEU A 116 -9.63 7.55 21.77
N PHE A 117 -8.56 6.77 21.97
CA PHE A 117 -7.18 7.25 21.97
C PHE A 117 -6.40 6.57 20.84
N GLY A 118 -5.95 7.35 19.87
CA GLY A 118 -5.08 6.90 18.78
C GLY A 118 -5.75 6.72 17.42
N ASN A 119 -4.91 6.45 16.44
CA ASN A 119 -5.26 6.28 15.04
C ASN A 119 -4.64 4.98 14.49
N TRP A 120 -4.82 4.74 13.19
CA TRP A 120 -4.32 3.56 12.50
C TRP A 120 -2.90 3.71 11.95
N ASN A 121 -2.27 4.88 12.10
CA ASN A 121 -0.87 5.08 11.69
C ASN A 121 0.02 4.11 12.46
N ASN A 122 0.88 3.38 11.75
CA ASN A 122 1.86 2.46 12.35
C ASN A 122 1.21 1.41 13.29
N ALA A 123 -0.06 1.08 13.05
CA ALA A 123 -0.86 0.24 13.93
C ALA A 123 -1.18 -1.14 13.36
N ILE A 124 -0.99 -1.37 12.06
CA ILE A 124 -1.40 -2.61 11.39
C ILE A 124 -0.41 -3.73 11.72
N ARG A 125 -0.92 -4.84 12.26
CA ARG A 125 -0.14 -6.03 12.66
C ARG A 125 -0.64 -7.33 12.05
N GLY A 126 -1.85 -7.33 11.47
CA GLY A 126 -2.44 -8.42 10.72
C GLY A 126 -3.38 -7.88 9.65
N TYR A 127 -3.58 -8.60 8.55
CA TYR A 127 -4.54 -8.25 7.51
C TYR A 127 -5.18 -9.46 6.85
N TYR A 128 -6.33 -9.22 6.21
CA TYR A 128 -7.03 -10.16 5.37
C TYR A 128 -7.73 -9.38 4.27
N CYS A 129 -7.50 -9.78 3.02
CA CYS A 129 -8.01 -9.08 1.87
C CYS A 129 -8.99 -9.96 1.09
N GLN A 130 -10.21 -9.49 0.92
CA GLN A 130 -11.27 -10.18 0.18
C GLN A 130 -11.60 -9.38 -1.07
N CYS A 131 -11.79 -10.05 -2.21
CA CYS A 131 -12.38 -9.41 -3.38
C CYS A 131 -13.55 -10.24 -3.91
N ASN A 132 -14.55 -9.54 -4.44
CA ASN A 132 -15.74 -10.10 -5.08
C ASN A 132 -15.74 -9.84 -6.59
#